data_AF-A0A7L2NI24-F1
#
_entry.id   AF-A0A7L2NI24-F1
#
_cell.length_a   1.000
_cell.length_b   1.000
_cell.length_c   1.000
_cell.angle_alpha   90.00
_cell.angle_beta   90.00
_cell.angle_gamma   90.00
#
_symmetry.space_group_name_H-M   'P 1'
#
loop_
_entity.id
_entity.type
_entity.pdbx_description
1 polymer ?
#
loop_
_entity_poly.entity_id
_entity_poly.type
_entity_poly.pdbx_seq_one_letter_code
_entity_poly.pdbx_strand_id
1 'polypeptide(L)' 'SLVPSSSQPGPGCLLCSVMYFYPAQIQLRWFQGQQELSGHVVATDVVPERDWTHQLLVLLENPGR' A
#
# COMPACT_ATOMS: atom_id res chain seq x y z
N SER A 1 5.68 -4.88 17.75
CA SER A 1 5.74 -5.00 16.28
C SER A 1 4.75 -6.08 15.89
N LEU A 2 3.61 -5.71 15.29
CA LEU A 2 2.44 -6.59 15.11
C LEU A 2 2.34 -7.21 13.70
N VAL A 3 3.38 -7.12 12.88
CA VAL A 3 3.43 -7.81 11.59
C VAL A 3 4.26 -9.08 11.74
N PRO A 4 3.68 -10.28 11.51
CA PRO A 4 4.43 -11.53 11.45
C PRO A 4 5.56 -11.42 10.42
N SER A 5 6.73 -12.03 10.69
CA SER A 5 7.88 -12.05 9.77
C SER A 5 7.55 -12.70 8.41
N SER A 6 6.50 -13.51 8.32
CA SER A 6 5.98 -14.07 7.07
C SER A 6 5.20 -13.08 6.21
N SER A 7 4.91 -11.88 6.72
CA SER A 7 4.20 -10.79 6.03
C SER A 7 5.15 -9.66 5.60
N GLN A 8 6.47 -9.83 5.79
CA GLN A 8 7.43 -8.86 5.30
C GLN A 8 7.50 -8.95 3.77
N PRO A 9 7.41 -7.80 3.07
CA PRO A 9 7.61 -7.79 1.63
C PRO A 9 8.94 -8.46 1.28
N GLY A 10 8.94 -9.34 0.29
CA GLY A 10 10.16 -9.96 -0.21
C GLY A 10 11.19 -8.91 -0.66
N PRO A 11 12.47 -9.29 -0.87
CA PRO A 11 13.50 -8.36 -1.31
C PRO A 11 13.04 -7.59 -2.55
N GLY A 12 13.05 -6.26 -2.47
CA GLY A 12 12.66 -5.38 -3.58
C GLY A 12 11.21 -4.91 -3.59
N CYS A 13 10.33 -5.42 -2.74
CA CYS A 13 8.95 -4.92 -2.64
C CYS A 13 8.87 -3.60 -1.84
N LEU A 14 7.98 -2.70 -2.25
CA LEU A 14 7.73 -1.42 -1.58
C LEU A 14 6.35 -1.41 -0.93
N LEU A 15 6.28 -1.07 0.35
CA LEU A 15 5.01 -0.91 1.07
C LEU A 15 4.74 0.57 1.33
N CYS A 16 3.61 1.07 0.82
CA CYS A 16 3.08 2.39 1.14
C CYS A 16 1.97 2.24 2.18
N SER A 17 2.12 2.94 3.31
CA SER A 17 1.11 3.00 4.36
C SER A 17 0.52 4.40 4.40
N VAL A 18 -0.78 4.51 4.12
CA VAL A 18 -1.54 5.76 4.20
C VAL A 18 -2.44 5.67 5.42
N MET A 19 -2.26 6.58 6.36
CA MET A 19 -2.96 6.59 7.64
C MET A 19 -3.66 7.94 7.86
N TYR A 20 -4.70 7.93 8.69
CA TYR A 20 -5.41 9.12 9.16
C TYR A 20 -5.97 10.01 8.04
N PHE A 21 -6.42 9.42 6.93
CA PHE A 21 -6.98 10.19 5.80
C PHE A 21 -8.50 10.24 5.83
N TYR A 22 -9.06 11.33 5.30
CA TYR A 22 -10.50 11.55 5.10
C TYR A 22 -10.67 12.51 3.92
N PRO A 23 -11.67 12.33 3.02
CA PRO A 23 -12.69 11.28 3.02
C PRO A 23 -12.16 9.90 2.58
N ALA A 24 -13.00 8.87 2.69
CA ALA A 24 -12.63 7.47 2.36
C ALA A 24 -12.17 7.26 0.92
N GLN A 25 -12.65 8.08 -0.02
CA GLN A 25 -12.36 7.91 -1.44
C GLN A 25 -10.99 8.49 -1.77
N ILE A 26 -10.07 7.61 -2.14
CA ILE A 26 -8.67 7.92 -2.44
C ILE A 26 -8.22 7.16 -3.69
N GLN A 27 -7.21 7.69 -4.38
CA GLN A 27 -6.51 6.98 -5.44
C GLN A 27 -5.00 7.04 -5.18
N LEU A 28 -4.36 5.87 -5.24
CA LEU A 28 -2.91 5.74 -5.12
C LEU A 28 -2.34 5.12 -6.39
N ARG A 29 -1.20 5.64 -6.85
CA ARG A 29 -0.52 5.17 -8.06
C ARG A 29 0.97 5.11 -7.82
N TRP A 30 1.61 4.06 -8.31
CA TRP A 30 3.06 3.92 -8.29
C TRP A 30 3.66 4.43 -9.59
N PHE A 31 4.83 5.06 -9.51
CA PHE A 31 5.56 5.53 -10.69
C PHE A 31 7.03 5.15 -10.57
N GLN A 32 7.61 4.71 -11.69
CA GLN A 32 9.07 4.63 -11.89
C GLN A 32 9.47 5.68 -12.91
N GLY A 33 10.04 6.79 -12.44
CA GLY A 33 10.20 7.98 -13.27
C GLY A 33 8.84 8.55 -13.67
N GLN A 34 8.54 8.59 -14.96
CA GLN A 34 7.24 9.06 -15.49
C GLN A 34 6.27 7.93 -15.85
N GLN A 35 6.70 6.66 -15.74
CA GLN A 35 5.89 5.50 -16.09
C GLN A 35 5.04 5.06 -14.89
N GLU A 36 3.72 5.02 -15.06
CA GLU A 36 2.81 4.46 -14.06
C GLU A 36 2.99 2.93 -14.00
N LEU A 37 3.13 2.41 -12.78
CA LEU A 37 3.23 0.98 -12.48
C LEU A 37 1.88 0.51 -11.92
N SER A 38 1.21 -0.36 -12.68
CA SER A 38 -0.05 -0.99 -12.29
C SER A 38 0.05 -2.51 -12.14
N GLY A 39 1.04 -3.13 -12.80
CA GLY A 39 1.37 -4.54 -12.58
C GLY A 39 1.98 -4.73 -11.20
N HIS A 40 1.56 -5.78 -10.48
CA HIS A 40 2.10 -6.15 -9.16
C HIS A 40 1.77 -5.17 -8.02
N VAL A 41 0.73 -4.37 -8.18
CA VAL A 41 0.19 -3.53 -7.10
C VAL A 41 -0.90 -4.31 -6.36
N VAL A 42 -0.73 -4.48 -5.05
CA VAL A 42 -1.70 -5.12 -4.16
C VAL A 42 -2.12 -4.11 -3.10
N ALA A 43 -3.41 -3.75 -3.10
CA ALA A 43 -3.99 -2.86 -2.10
C ALA A 43 -4.85 -3.66 -1.13
N THR A 44 -4.82 -3.31 0.15
CA THR A 44 -5.85 -3.76 1.10
C THR A 44 -7.14 -3.00 0.88
N ASP A 45 -8.22 -3.45 1.51
CA ASP A 45 -9.41 -2.61 1.66
C ASP A 45 -9.07 -1.35 2.44
N VAL A 46 -9.87 -0.29 2.23
CA VAL A 46 -9.84 0.91 3.06
C VAL A 46 -10.50 0.58 4.39
N VAL A 47 -9.73 0.66 5.47
CA VAL A 47 -10.21 0.32 6.81
C VAL A 47 -10.55 1.62 7.57
N PRO A 48 -11.78 1.76 8.11
CA PRO A 48 -12.15 2.92 8.91
C PRO A 48 -11.60 2.84 10.33
N GLU A 49 -11.16 3.99 10.85
CA GLU A 49 -10.76 4.20 12.23
C GLU A 49 -11.91 4.75 13.08
N ARG A 50 -11.70 4.76 14.40
CA ARG A 50 -12.70 5.22 15.38
C ARG A 50 -12.94 6.74 15.35
N ASP A 51 -11.99 7.49 14.80
CA ASP A 51 -11.95 8.96 14.77
C ASP A 51 -12.38 9.54 13.41
N TRP A 52 -13.13 8.77 12.61
CA TRP A 52 -13.60 9.11 11.27
C TRP A 52 -12.53 9.09 10.17
N THR A 53 -11.29 8.79 10.51
CA THR A 53 -10.23 8.65 9.52
C THR A 53 -10.17 7.23 8.95
N HIS A 54 -9.37 7.02 7.93
CA HIS A 54 -9.19 5.74 7.26
C HIS A 54 -7.70 5.38 7.15
N GLN A 55 -7.43 4.10 6.92
CA GLN A 55 -6.12 3.56 6.59
C GLN A 55 -6.17 2.67 5.34
N LEU A 56 -5.05 2.65 4.60
CA LEU A 56 -4.86 1.85 3.40
C LEU A 56 -3.39 1.43 3.30
N LEU A 57 -3.14 0.15 3.04
CA LEU A 57 -1.82 -0.35 2.69
C LEU A 57 -1.79 -0.71 1.21
N VAL A 58 -0.76 -0.24 0.50
CA VAL A 58 -0.52 -0.60 -0.90
C VAL A 58 0.89 -1.12 -1.06
N LEU A 59 1.00 -2.38 -1.47
CA LEU A 59 2.24 -3.06 -1.78
C LEU A 59 2.49 -2.97 -3.28
N LEU A 60 3.69 -2.52 -3.67
CA LEU A 60 4.24 -2.76 -5.00
C LEU A 60 5.20 -3.95 -4.87
N GLU A 61 4.79 -5.11 -5.35
CA GLU A 61 5.70 -6.25 -5.44
C GLU A 61 6.66 -6.00 -6.58
N ASN A 62 7.96 -6.15 -6.32
CA ASN A 62 8.91 -6.19 -7.42
C ASN A 62 8.76 -7.56 -8.08
N PRO A 63 8.47 -7.65 -9.39
CA PRO A 63 8.77 -8.87 -10.11
C PRO A 63 10.28 -9.04 -10.02
N GLY A 64 10.73 -9.84 -9.04
CA GLY A 64 12.11 -10.25 -8.98
C GLY A 64 12.55 -10.74 -10.36
N ARG A 65 13.83 -10.50 -10.65
CA ARG A 65 14.59 -11.24 -11.65
C ARG A 65 14.12 -12.68 -11.84
#